data_AF-A0A0V0YF49-F1
#
_entry.id   AF-A0A0V0YF49-F1
#
_cell.length_a   1.000
_cell.length_b   1.000
_cell.length_c   1.000
_cell.angle_alpha   90.00
_cell.angle_beta   90.00
_cell.angle_gamma   90.00
#
_symmetry.space_group_name_H-M   'P 1'
#
loop_
_entity.id
_entity.type
_entity.pdbx_description
1 polymer ?
#
loop_
_entity_poly.entity_id
_entity_poly.type
_entity_poly.pdbx_seq_one_letter_code
_entity_poly.pdbx_strand_id
1 'polypeptide(L)'
;MSVHHIRVIALRFILPYALNYFNEAISGTLIHDWTMENTNEQLYIDRQLFCDDPCSYAVDLVHRVAYSTSTLGYSLLCPKWSVSKHSSVQITSFMADHLTCDGTVLVGVGTDANLLDEFSNEKLKLSNNKQSQLPVAVYIGGVLVELSPGRSACVAVAGEGTK
;
A
#
# COMPACT_ATOMS: atom_id res chain seq x y z
N MET A 1 -7.04 -6.20 0.61
CA MET A 1 -7.18 -5.10 -0.38
C MET A 1 -6.31 -3.95 0.13
N SER A 2 -5.14 -3.71 -0.46
CA SER A 2 -4.22 -2.66 0.01
C SER A 2 -4.65 -1.32 -0.59
N VAL A 3 -5.33 -0.49 0.19
CA VAL A 3 -5.70 0.87 -0.20
C VAL A 3 -4.49 1.76 0.05
N HIS A 4 -3.89 2.28 -1.02
CA HIS A 4 -2.76 3.18 -0.91
C HIS A 4 -3.32 4.59 -0.65
N HIS A 5 -3.24 5.04 0.59
CA HIS A 5 -3.84 6.30 1.03
C HIS A 5 -2.77 7.40 1.09
N ILE A 6 -2.80 8.31 0.12
CA ILE A 6 -1.93 9.50 0.12
C ILE A 6 -2.75 10.67 0.65
N ARG A 7 -2.28 11.29 1.74
CA ARG A 7 -2.99 12.37 2.43
C ARG A 7 -2.20 13.66 2.41
N VAL A 8 -2.85 14.76 2.06
CA VAL A 8 -2.34 16.11 2.30
C VAL A 8 -3.22 16.80 3.35
N ILE A 9 -2.58 17.45 4.32
CA ILE A 9 -3.26 18.28 5.32
C ILE A 9 -2.67 19.68 5.20
N ALA A 10 -3.53 20.65 4.93
CA ALA A 10 -3.14 22.04 4.76
C ALA A 10 -4.22 22.97 5.31
N LEU A 11 -3.82 24.21 5.61
CA LEU A 11 -4.78 25.27 5.89
C LEU A 11 -5.59 25.56 4.63
N ARG A 12 -6.89 25.85 4.79
CA ARG A 12 -7.85 25.98 3.67
C ARG A 12 -7.40 26.97 2.59
N PHE A 13 -6.71 28.05 2.97
CA PHE A 13 -6.21 29.06 2.03
C PHE A 13 -4.96 28.62 1.26
N ILE A 14 -4.19 27.64 1.77
CA ILE A 14 -3.00 27.08 1.09
C ILE A 14 -3.38 25.87 0.25
N LEU A 15 -4.54 25.25 0.51
CA LEU A 15 -4.97 24.02 -0.13
C LEU A 15 -4.86 24.03 -1.66
N PRO A 16 -5.23 25.08 -2.41
CA PRO A 16 -5.05 25.09 -3.86
C PRO A 16 -3.59 24.89 -4.30
N TYR A 17 -2.63 25.45 -3.56
CA TYR A 17 -1.20 25.25 -3.81
C TYR A 17 -0.73 23.86 -3.41
N ALA A 18 -1.19 23.37 -2.25
CA ALA A 18 -0.86 22.04 -1.77
C ALA A 18 -1.37 20.94 -2.72
N LEU A 19 -2.53 21.15 -3.34
CA LEU A 19 -3.10 20.24 -4.34
C LEU A 19 -2.22 20.14 -5.60
N ASN A 20 -1.61 21.23 -6.06
CA ASN A 20 -0.69 21.19 -7.19
C ASN A 20 0.54 20.33 -6.87
N TYR A 21 1.15 20.54 -5.70
CA TYR A 21 2.28 19.72 -5.24
C TYR A 21 1.88 18.25 -5.07
N PHE A 22 0.69 18.01 -4.53
CA PHE A 22 0.13 16.67 -4.38
C PHE A 22 -0.02 15.96 -5.72
N ASN A 23 -0.49 16.65 -6.77
CA ASN A 23 -0.56 16.08 -8.11
C ASN A 23 0.82 15.72 -8.67
N GLU A 24 1.84 16.58 -8.49
CA GLU A 24 3.20 16.28 -8.92
C GLU A 24 3.78 15.06 -8.18
N ALA A 25 3.53 14.95 -6.88
CA ALA A 25 3.97 13.82 -6.06
C ALA A 25 3.29 12.49 -6.43
N ILE A 26 2.08 12.53 -6.98
CA ILE A 26 1.31 11.32 -7.35
C ILE A 26 1.58 10.94 -8.81
N SER A 27 1.40 11.90 -9.70
CA SER A 27 1.34 11.68 -11.14
C SER A 27 2.67 12.00 -11.85
N GLY A 28 3.53 12.80 -11.23
CA GLY A 28 4.78 13.30 -11.79
C GLY A 28 6.04 12.62 -11.24
N THR A 29 5.90 11.61 -10.38
CA THR A 29 7.04 10.98 -9.72
C THR A 29 7.88 10.17 -10.71
N LEU A 30 9.11 10.64 -10.93
CA LEU A 30 10.13 9.91 -11.67
C LEU A 30 10.90 9.01 -10.70
N ILE A 31 10.77 7.70 -10.89
CA ILE A 31 11.48 6.71 -10.10
C ILE A 31 12.75 6.32 -10.85
N HIS A 32 13.89 6.65 -10.25
CA HIS A 32 15.19 6.27 -10.76
C HIS A 32 15.75 5.08 -9.99
N ASP A 33 16.67 4.33 -10.60
CA ASP A 33 17.24 3.13 -9.99
C ASP A 33 17.99 3.44 -8.68
N TRP A 34 18.74 4.55 -8.61
CA TRP A 34 19.41 4.97 -7.38
C TRP A 34 18.43 5.30 -6.24
N THR A 35 17.21 5.72 -6.56
CA THR A 35 16.17 5.93 -5.55
C THR A 35 15.78 4.60 -4.91
N MET A 36 15.69 3.53 -5.70
CA MET A 36 15.42 2.18 -5.17
C MET A 36 16.56 1.69 -4.29
N GLU A 37 17.82 1.87 -4.72
CA GLU A 37 19.00 1.51 -3.94
C GLU A 37 19.01 2.19 -2.57
N ASN A 38 18.72 3.50 -2.52
CA ASN A 38 18.65 4.26 -1.28
C ASN A 38 17.48 3.84 -0.37
N THR A 39 16.39 3.32 -0.95
CA THR A 39 15.20 2.93 -0.17
C THR A 39 15.34 1.52 0.41
N ASN A 40 16.19 0.67 -0.16
CA ASN A 40 16.38 -0.72 0.27
C ASN A 40 16.79 -0.84 1.74
N GLU A 41 17.72 0.00 2.21
CA GLU A 41 18.17 -0.02 3.61
C GLU A 41 17.02 0.28 4.57
N GLN A 42 16.21 1.29 4.25
CA GLN A 42 15.04 1.66 5.04
C GLN A 42 14.02 0.51 5.05
N LEU A 43 13.76 -0.12 3.90
CA LEU A 43 12.86 -1.27 3.81
C LEU A 43 13.33 -2.46 4.66
N TYR A 44 14.64 -2.71 4.76
CA TYR A 44 15.17 -3.74 5.66
C TYR A 44 14.91 -3.40 7.13
N ILE A 45 15.09 -2.14 7.52
CA ILE A 45 14.83 -1.65 8.88
C ILE A 45 13.35 -1.76 9.21
N ASP A 46 12.47 -1.23 8.36
CA ASP A 46 11.02 -1.26 8.56
C ASP A 46 10.51 -2.70 8.66
N ARG A 47 11.04 -3.58 7.81
CA ARG A 47 10.77 -5.02 7.88
C ARG A 47 11.20 -5.64 9.21
N GLN A 48 12.37 -5.27 9.73
CA GLN A 48 12.85 -5.81 11.00
C GLN A 48 11.93 -5.34 12.14
N LEU A 49 11.62 -4.04 12.18
CA LEU A 49 10.71 -3.44 13.17
C LEU A 49 9.32 -4.10 13.14
N PHE A 50 8.79 -4.41 11.96
CA PHE A 50 7.51 -5.11 11.81
C PHE A 50 7.53 -6.53 12.39
N CYS A 51 8.61 -7.28 12.16
CA CYS A 51 8.76 -8.63 12.73
C CYS A 51 9.03 -8.61 14.24
N ASP A 52 9.62 -7.53 14.75
CA ASP A 52 9.87 -7.35 16.17
C ASP A 52 8.62 -6.97 16.96
N ASP A 53 7.51 -6.59 16.29
CA ASP A 53 6.18 -6.45 16.88
C ASP A 53 5.39 -7.78 16.77
N PRO A 54 5.31 -8.59 17.84
CA PRO A 54 4.74 -9.93 17.75
C PRO A 54 3.24 -9.94 17.43
N CYS A 55 2.52 -8.88 17.79
CA CYS A 55 1.07 -8.79 17.56
C CYS A 55 0.77 -8.50 16.10
N SER A 56 1.43 -7.49 15.52
CA SER A 56 1.28 -7.18 14.09
C SER A 56 1.75 -8.35 13.22
N TYR A 57 2.88 -8.96 13.58
CA TYR A 57 3.40 -10.12 12.86
C TYR A 57 2.47 -11.33 12.94
N ALA A 58 1.86 -11.62 14.10
CA ALA A 58 0.88 -12.70 14.22
C ALA A 58 -0.35 -12.50 13.32
N VAL A 59 -0.82 -11.25 13.15
CA VAL A 59 -1.94 -10.93 12.24
C VAL A 59 -1.56 -11.15 10.77
N ASP A 60 -0.33 -10.81 10.38
CA ASP A 60 0.19 -11.08 9.02
C ASP A 60 0.29 -12.58 8.75
N LEU A 61 0.75 -13.35 9.73
CA LEU A 61 0.80 -14.82 9.64
C LEU A 61 -0.59 -15.44 9.50
N VAL A 62 -1.60 -14.92 10.20
CA VAL A 62 -2.99 -15.37 10.04
C VAL A 62 -3.47 -15.18 8.59
N HIS A 63 -3.20 -14.03 7.99
CA HIS A 63 -3.53 -13.78 6.58
C HIS A 63 -2.80 -14.76 5.66
N ARG A 64 -1.50 -14.96 5.90
CA ARG A 64 -0.66 -15.87 5.13
C ARG A 64 -1.16 -17.31 5.12
N VAL A 65 -1.61 -17.83 6.26
CA VAL A 65 -2.14 -19.20 6.32
C VAL A 65 -3.57 -19.28 5.78
N ALA A 66 -4.43 -18.34 6.15
CA ALA A 66 -5.85 -18.35 5.80
C ALA A 66 -6.08 -18.19 4.29
N TYR A 67 -5.16 -17.51 3.58
CA TYR A 67 -5.24 -17.19 2.16
C TYR A 67 -3.98 -17.62 1.40
N SER A 68 -3.36 -18.75 1.78
CA SER A 68 -1.99 -19.11 1.32
C SER A 68 -1.79 -19.20 -0.20
N THR A 69 -2.86 -19.44 -0.97
CA THR A 69 -2.83 -19.52 -2.44
C THR A 69 -3.42 -18.29 -3.13
N SER A 70 -3.65 -17.21 -2.37
CA SER A 70 -4.42 -16.03 -2.79
C SER A 70 -3.69 -14.73 -2.48
N THR A 71 -4.14 -13.65 -3.12
CA THR A 71 -3.55 -12.30 -2.97
C THR A 71 -3.56 -11.75 -1.55
N LEU A 72 -4.53 -12.17 -0.73
CA LEU A 72 -4.62 -11.76 0.67
C LEU A 72 -3.66 -12.52 1.60
N GLY A 73 -2.97 -13.56 1.10
CA GLY A 73 -1.92 -14.25 1.83
C GLY A 73 -0.52 -13.64 1.64
N TYR A 74 -0.39 -12.60 0.82
CA TYR A 74 0.85 -11.85 0.71
C TYR A 74 1.06 -10.99 1.96
N SER A 75 2.29 -11.04 2.48
CA SER A 75 2.69 -10.21 3.63
C SER A 75 2.63 -8.73 3.25
N LEU A 76 2.32 -7.88 4.23
CA LEU A 76 2.28 -6.43 4.04
C LEU A 76 3.65 -5.85 3.62
N LEU A 77 4.73 -6.46 4.10
CA LEU A 77 6.10 -6.10 3.72
C LEU A 77 6.69 -7.18 2.81
N CYS A 78 7.55 -6.76 1.89
CA CYS A 78 8.17 -7.70 0.98
C CYS A 78 9.05 -8.71 1.74
N PRO A 79 9.14 -9.97 1.27
CA PRO A 79 9.99 -10.96 1.91
C PRO A 79 11.45 -10.54 1.81
N LYS A 80 12.28 -10.97 2.78
CA LYS A 80 13.68 -10.52 2.93
C LYS A 80 14.50 -10.67 1.64
N TRP A 81 14.28 -11.75 0.90
CA TRP A 81 14.99 -12.03 -0.36
C TRP A 81 14.50 -11.21 -1.57
N SER A 82 13.45 -10.39 -1.41
CA SER A 82 12.85 -9.56 -2.47
C SER A 82 13.14 -8.07 -2.29
N VAL A 83 13.61 -7.63 -1.13
CA VAL A 83 13.83 -6.20 -0.83
C VAL A 83 14.65 -5.52 -1.94
N SER A 84 15.77 -6.11 -2.35
CA SER A 84 16.64 -5.56 -3.39
C SER A 84 16.31 -5.99 -4.81
N LYS A 85 15.14 -6.62 -5.05
CA LYS A 85 14.75 -7.13 -6.38
C LYS A 85 13.76 -6.23 -7.11
N HIS A 86 13.29 -5.17 -6.48
CA HIS A 86 12.37 -4.21 -7.08
C HIS A 86 13.14 -3.23 -7.96
N SER A 87 12.82 -3.17 -9.25
CA SER A 87 13.40 -2.20 -10.18
C SER A 87 12.50 -0.98 -10.36
N SER A 88 13.07 0.15 -10.77
CA SER A 88 12.32 1.36 -11.11
C SER A 88 11.22 1.09 -12.15
N VAL A 89 11.52 0.27 -13.15
CA VAL A 89 10.59 -0.15 -14.21
C VAL A 89 9.41 -0.93 -13.63
N GLN A 90 9.65 -1.87 -12.71
CA GLN A 90 8.58 -2.65 -12.08
C GLN A 90 7.65 -1.76 -11.26
N ILE A 91 8.20 -0.83 -10.48
CA ILE A 91 7.37 0.10 -9.68
C ILE A 91 6.60 1.05 -10.59
N THR A 92 7.23 1.57 -11.63
CA THR A 92 6.57 2.47 -12.60
C THR A 92 5.44 1.76 -13.32
N SER A 93 5.65 0.50 -13.75
CA SER A 93 4.60 -0.33 -14.36
C SER A 93 3.46 -0.60 -13.37
N PHE A 94 3.79 -0.96 -12.13
CA PHE A 94 2.80 -1.19 -11.08
C PHE A 94 1.95 0.06 -10.82
N MET A 95 2.57 1.24 -10.75
CA MET A 95 1.86 2.51 -10.62
C MET A 95 0.94 2.75 -11.83
N ALA A 96 1.41 2.52 -13.05
CA ALA A 96 0.59 2.71 -14.26
C ALA A 96 -0.64 1.80 -14.30
N ASP A 97 -0.54 0.58 -13.75
CA ASP A 97 -1.61 -0.43 -13.75
C ASP A 97 -2.64 -0.26 -12.61
N HIS A 98 -2.24 0.40 -11.51
CA HIS A 98 -3.06 0.50 -10.30
C HIS A 98 -3.45 1.93 -9.92
N LEU A 99 -2.67 2.94 -10.28
CA LEU A 99 -2.94 4.35 -10.01
C LEU A 99 -3.70 4.98 -11.20
N THR A 100 -4.92 4.49 -11.39
CA THR A 100 -5.81 4.89 -12.50
C THR A 100 -7.01 5.67 -12.00
N CYS A 101 -7.71 6.36 -12.91
CA CYS A 101 -8.96 7.06 -12.60
C CYS A 101 -10.04 6.11 -12.04
N ASP A 102 -10.10 4.87 -12.54
CA ASP A 102 -11.06 3.84 -12.11
C ASP A 102 -10.73 3.29 -10.71
N GLY A 103 -9.44 3.28 -10.34
CA GLY A 103 -8.97 2.76 -9.06
C GLY A 103 -8.76 3.79 -7.96
N THR A 104 -9.05 5.06 -8.22
CA THR A 104 -8.74 6.17 -7.31
C THR A 104 -10.01 6.89 -6.87
N VAL A 105 -10.07 7.24 -5.59
CA VAL A 105 -11.12 8.08 -5.02
C VAL A 105 -10.47 9.30 -4.38
N LEU A 106 -10.99 10.48 -4.70
CA LEU A 106 -10.58 11.74 -4.09
C LEU A 106 -11.58 12.14 -2.99
N VAL A 107 -11.09 12.35 -1.77
CA VAL A 107 -11.92 12.69 -0.61
C VAL A 107 -11.45 14.02 -0.01
N GLY A 108 -12.33 15.03 -0.02
CA GLY A 108 -12.11 16.32 0.62
C GLY A 108 -12.87 16.42 1.94
N VAL A 109 -12.17 16.72 3.04
CA VAL A 109 -12.78 17.03 4.33
C VAL A 109 -12.61 18.52 4.63
N GLY A 110 -13.70 19.23 4.90
CA GLY A 110 -13.65 20.68 5.16
C GLY A 110 -13.17 21.52 3.97
N THR A 111 -13.30 20.99 2.75
CA THR A 111 -12.83 21.58 1.50
C THR A 111 -14.02 22.06 0.66
N ASP A 112 -13.81 23.05 -0.21
CA ASP A 112 -14.82 23.49 -1.17
C ASP A 112 -15.01 22.45 -2.27
N ALA A 113 -16.26 22.07 -2.56
CA ALA A 113 -16.55 21.05 -3.57
C ALA A 113 -16.08 21.47 -4.98
N ASN A 114 -16.22 22.75 -5.35
CA ASN A 114 -15.82 23.22 -6.68
C ASN A 114 -14.30 23.15 -6.86
N LEU A 115 -13.54 23.44 -5.80
CA LEU A 115 -12.08 23.30 -5.82
C LEU A 115 -11.67 21.84 -6.03
N LEU A 116 -12.38 20.90 -5.39
CA LEU A 116 -12.12 19.47 -5.52
C LEU A 116 -12.47 18.97 -6.92
N ASP A 117 -13.59 19.43 -7.48
CA ASP A 117 -14.04 19.10 -8.83
C ASP A 117 -13.08 19.67 -9.89
N GLU A 118 -12.64 20.92 -9.74
CA GLU A 118 -11.63 21.53 -10.61
C GLU A 118 -10.33 20.72 -10.56
N PHE A 119 -9.88 20.38 -9.36
CA PHE A 119 -8.65 19.58 -9.20
C PHE A 119 -8.79 18.20 -9.85
N SER A 120 -9.90 17.51 -9.62
CA SER A 120 -10.14 16.17 -10.16
C SER A 120 -10.21 16.16 -11.69
N ASN A 121 -10.87 17.15 -12.30
CA ASN A 121 -11.13 17.15 -13.74
C ASN A 121 -10.00 17.77 -14.56
N GLU A 122 -9.33 18.80 -14.01
CA GLU A 122 -8.40 19.61 -14.79
C GLU A 122 -6.93 19.39 -14.43
N LYS A 123 -6.65 19.02 -13.17
CA LYS A 123 -5.27 19.00 -12.64
C LYS A 123 -4.76 17.61 -12.39
N LEU A 124 -5.57 16.72 -11.84
CA LEU A 124 -5.15 15.38 -11.45
C LEU A 124 -4.88 14.51 -12.69
N LYS A 125 -3.61 14.20 -12.95
CA LYS A 125 -3.16 13.49 -14.16
C LYS A 125 -3.02 11.99 -13.91
N LEU A 126 -4.14 11.28 -13.83
CA LEU A 126 -4.13 9.83 -13.72
C LEU A 126 -4.39 9.14 -15.06
N SER A 127 -3.96 7.89 -15.16
CA SER A 127 -4.23 7.08 -16.34
C SER A 127 -5.71 6.72 -16.44
N ASN A 128 -6.30 6.86 -17.63
CA ASN A 128 -7.66 6.40 -17.92
C ASN A 128 -7.73 4.89 -18.21
N ASN A 129 -6.63 4.15 -18.01
CA ASN A 129 -6.64 2.70 -18.13
C ASN A 129 -7.55 2.10 -17.06
N LYS A 130 -8.18 0.97 -17.40
CA LYS A 130 -8.92 0.19 -16.42
C LYS A 130 -7.94 -0.33 -15.36
N GLN A 131 -8.32 -0.24 -14.09
CA GLN A 131 -7.48 -0.76 -13.02
C GLN A 131 -7.27 -2.27 -13.21
N SER A 132 -6.03 -2.74 -13.04
CA SER A 132 -5.73 -4.17 -13.07
C SER A 132 -6.53 -4.91 -11.98
N GLN A 133 -7.29 -5.93 -12.41
CA GLN A 133 -8.13 -6.71 -11.50
C GLN A 133 -7.26 -7.70 -10.72
N LEU A 134 -7.32 -7.61 -9.39
CA LEU A 134 -6.69 -8.61 -8.54
C LEU A 134 -7.58 -9.86 -8.48
N PRO A 135 -7.00 -11.08 -8.52
CA PRO A 135 -7.77 -12.30 -8.37
C PRO A 135 -8.44 -12.34 -6.99
N VAL A 136 -9.65 -12.89 -6.97
CA VAL A 136 -10.46 -13.06 -5.76
C VAL A 136 -9.68 -13.90 -4.75
N ALA A 137 -9.61 -13.41 -3.51
CA ALA A 137 -8.97 -14.14 -2.44
C ALA A 137 -9.89 -15.25 -1.92
N VAL A 138 -9.37 -16.46 -1.82
CA VAL A 138 -10.10 -17.64 -1.35
C VAL A 138 -9.64 -18.00 0.05
N TYR A 139 -10.57 -18.00 1.01
CA TYR A 139 -10.31 -18.47 2.36
C TYR A 139 -10.21 -20.00 2.38
N ILE A 140 -9.10 -20.51 2.91
CA ILE A 140 -8.86 -21.95 3.09
C ILE A 140 -8.67 -22.32 4.57
N GLY A 141 -8.41 -21.33 5.42
CA GLY A 141 -8.01 -21.54 6.82
C GLY A 141 -6.60 -22.14 6.95
N GLY A 142 -6.17 -22.35 8.19
CA GLY A 142 -4.87 -22.95 8.46
C GLY A 142 -4.39 -22.70 9.89
N VAL A 143 -3.30 -23.37 10.25
CA VAL A 143 -2.63 -23.21 11.54
C VAL A 143 -1.13 -23.10 11.28
N LEU A 144 -0.50 -22.10 11.90
CA LEU A 144 0.94 -21.94 11.90
C LEU A 144 1.41 -21.61 13.31
N VAL A 145 2.53 -22.21 13.70
CA VAL A 145 3.21 -21.96 14.96
C VAL A 145 4.66 -21.67 14.61
N GLU A 146 5.12 -20.45 14.93
CA GLU A 146 6.53 -20.06 14.82
C GLU A 146 7.13 -19.96 16.22
N LEU A 147 8.33 -20.53 16.39
CA LEU A 147 9.07 -20.46 17.65
C LEU A 147 10.08 -19.33 17.55
N SER A 148 9.96 -18.35 18.45
CA SER A 148 10.86 -17.21 18.54
C SER A 148 11.37 -17.04 19.97
N PRO A 149 12.62 -16.59 20.17
CA PRO A 149 13.10 -16.22 21.49
C PRO A 149 12.26 -15.08 22.06
N GLY A 150 11.72 -15.25 23.27
CA GLY A 150 10.86 -14.24 23.88
C GLY A 150 10.38 -14.64 25.26
N ARG A 151 9.82 -13.67 26.00
CA ARG A 151 9.20 -13.91 27.32
C ARG A 151 7.68 -14.06 27.26
N SER A 152 7.10 -13.84 26.08
CA SER A 152 5.66 -13.91 25.83
C SER A 152 5.41 -14.61 24.50
N ALA A 153 4.21 -15.18 24.38
CA ALA A 153 3.69 -15.72 23.13
C ALA A 153 2.53 -14.81 22.67
N CYS A 154 2.48 -14.54 21.36
CA CYS A 154 1.32 -13.90 20.75
C CYS A 154 0.52 -14.93 19.96
N VAL A 155 -0.80 -14.93 20.14
CA VAL A 155 -1.72 -15.85 19.48
C VAL A 155 -2.80 -15.02 18.81
N ALA A 156 -2.96 -15.20 17.50
CA ALA A 156 -4.03 -14.60 16.72
C ALA A 156 -4.92 -15.70 16.14
N VAL A 157 -6.23 -15.59 16.35
CA VAL A 157 -7.24 -16.51 15.82
C VAL A 157 -8.28 -15.67 15.08
N ALA A 158 -8.52 -16.00 13.81
CA ALA A 158 -9.50 -15.31 12.99
C ALA A 158 -10.33 -16.31 12.18
N GLY A 159 -11.58 -15.93 11.91
CA GLY A 159 -12.48 -16.60 10.98
C GLY A 159 -12.68 -15.78 9.71
N GLU A 160 -13.30 -16.37 8.70
CA GLU A 160 -13.75 -15.64 7.52
C GLU A 160 -14.83 -14.62 7.90
N GLY A 161 -14.68 -13.38 7.44
CA GLY A 161 -15.68 -12.33 7.60
C GLY A 161 -16.92 -12.56 6.73
N THR A 162 -17.82 -11.58 6.71
CA THR A 162 -19.03 -11.64 5.87
C THR A 162 -18.66 -11.60 4.39
N LYS A 163 -19.38 -12.40 3.59
CA LYS A 163 -19.33 -12.37 2.11
C LYS A 163 -20.08 -11.18 1.54
#